data_AF-A0A2D4NFE8-F1
#
_entry.id   AF-A0A2D4NFE8-F1
#
_cell.length_a   1.000
_cell.length_b   1.000
_cell.length_c   1.000
_cell.angle_alpha   90.00
_cell.angle_beta   90.00
_cell.angle_gamma   90.00
#
_symmetry.space_group_name_H-M   'P 1'
#
loop_
_entity.id
_entity.type
_entity.pdbx_description
1 polymer ?
#
loop_
_entity_poly.entity_id
_entity_poly.type
_entity_poly.pdbx_seq_one_letter_code
_entity_poly.pdbx_strand_id
1 'polypeptide(L)'
;IMEPDVAAVERLRFVPPTWSYECDEDLVHFLYDHIGKEDENLGSIKQYVDSIDVSSYTEEFNVSYLTDNHEDTYWESDGSQGQHWVRLNMKKGTIIKKLFLTV
;
A
#
# COMPACT_ATOMS: atom_id res chain seq x y z
N ILE A 1 19.57 3.38 -15.48
CA ILE A 1 20.20 2.93 -14.21
C ILE A 1 20.47 4.20 -13.43
N MET A 2 19.84 4.38 -12.28
CA MET A 2 20.10 5.54 -11.42
C MET A 2 21.48 5.34 -10.80
N GLU A 3 22.37 6.34 -10.92
CA GLU A 3 23.69 6.24 -10.31
C GLU A 3 23.55 6.30 -8.77
N PRO A 4 24.25 5.43 -8.03
CA PRO A 4 24.18 5.44 -6.58
C PRO A 4 24.79 6.74 -6.03
N ASP A 5 24.10 7.37 -5.08
CA ASP A 5 24.64 8.51 -4.34
C ASP A 5 25.73 8.02 -3.39
N VAL A 6 26.98 8.08 -3.87
CA VAL A 6 28.17 7.64 -3.13
C VAL A 6 28.31 8.38 -1.80
N ALA A 7 27.92 9.66 -1.73
CA ALA A 7 28.01 10.44 -0.51
C ALA A 7 26.98 10.00 0.54
N ALA A 8 25.77 9.67 0.11
CA ALA A 8 24.76 9.09 0.99
C ALA A 8 25.18 7.70 1.49
N VAL A 9 25.72 6.85 0.61
CA VAL A 9 26.19 5.50 0.96
C VAL A 9 27.31 5.56 2.00
N GLU A 10 28.30 6.44 1.85
CA GLU A 10 29.37 6.57 2.83
C GLU A 10 28.87 7.09 4.19
N ARG A 11 27.88 8.00 4.21
CA ARG A 11 27.30 8.51 5.46
C ARG A 11 26.46 7.48 6.20
N LEU A 12 25.75 6.62 5.47
CA LEU A 12 24.84 5.61 6.04
C LEU A 12 25.52 4.25 6.25
N ARG A 13 26.83 4.16 6.00
CA ARG A 13 27.60 2.93 6.11
C ARG A 13 27.71 2.40 7.53
N PHE A 14 27.64 3.29 8.51
CA PHE A 14 27.73 2.96 9.93
C PHE A 14 26.59 3.61 10.68
N VAL A 15 26.12 2.92 11.72
CA VAL A 15 25.12 3.47 12.64
C VAL A 15 25.74 4.67 13.37
N PRO A 16 25.06 5.83 13.43
CA PRO A 16 25.57 7.01 14.12
C PRO A 16 25.93 6.70 15.58
N PRO A 17 27.01 7.28 16.15
CA PRO A 17 27.36 7.07 17.55
C PRO A 17 26.29 7.54 18.55
N THR A 18 25.39 8.42 18.11
CA THR A 18 24.25 8.93 18.88
C THR A 18 22.99 8.09 18.73
N TRP A 19 23.06 6.97 18.00
CA TRP A 19 21.93 6.08 17.81
C TRP A 19 21.67 5.30 19.10
N SER A 20 20.48 5.50 19.66
CA SER A 20 20.05 4.87 20.89
C SER A 20 18.98 3.82 20.63
N TYR A 21 18.60 3.08 21.67
CA TYR A 21 17.48 2.14 21.60
C TYR A 21 16.17 2.85 21.24
N GLU A 22 15.97 4.07 21.73
CA GLU A 22 14.79 4.88 21.38
C GLU A 22 14.78 5.21 19.87
N CYS A 23 15.94 5.42 19.25
CA CYS A 23 16.04 5.59 17.80
C CYS A 23 15.63 4.31 17.04
N ASP A 24 15.96 3.12 17.55
CA ASP A 24 15.49 1.85 16.97
C ASP A 24 13.97 1.72 17.10
N GLU A 25 13.40 2.09 18.25
CA GLU A 25 11.95 2.05 18.47
C GLU A 25 11.22 3.01 17.51
N ASP A 26 11.67 4.26 17.43
CA ASP A 26 11.13 5.27 16.52
C ASP A 26 11.23 4.82 15.05
N LEU A 27 12.36 4.20 14.67
CA LEU A 27 12.53 3.65 13.32
C LEU A 27 11.55 2.51 13.07
N VAL A 28 11.37 1.57 14.00
CA VAL A 28 10.41 0.47 13.84
C VAL A 28 8.99 1.01 13.70
N HIS A 29 8.57 1.97 14.52
CA HIS A 29 7.25 2.60 14.39
C HIS A 29 7.10 3.29 13.03
N PHE A 30 8.11 4.03 12.59
CA PHE A 30 8.12 4.66 11.27
C PHE A 30 7.99 3.63 10.14
N LEU A 31 8.78 2.56 10.16
CA LEU A 31 8.75 1.51 9.14
C LEU A 31 7.41 0.75 9.17
N TYR A 32 6.86 0.47 10.35
CA TYR A 32 5.54 -0.15 10.48
C TYR A 32 4.44 0.73 9.87
N ASP A 33 4.49 2.04 10.15
CA ASP A 33 3.49 2.98 9.65
C ASP A 33 3.57 3.24 8.15
N HIS A 34 4.77 3.15 7.55
CA HIS A 34 5.01 3.62 6.18
C HIS A 34 5.45 2.52 5.20
N ILE A 35 5.93 1.37 5.66
CA ILE A 35 6.43 0.29 4.79
C ILE A 35 5.53 -0.96 4.86
N GLY A 36 4.87 -1.22 6.00
CA GLY A 36 4.04 -2.42 6.19
C GLY A 36 2.62 -2.34 5.61
N LYS A 37 2.05 -1.13 5.48
CA LYS A 37 0.61 -0.97 5.17
C LYS A 37 0.25 -1.10 3.69
N GLU A 38 1.19 -0.97 2.76
CA GLU A 38 0.87 -1.09 1.33
C GLU A 38 0.51 -2.53 0.91
N ASP A 39 1.14 -3.53 1.53
CA ASP A 39 0.93 -4.95 1.19
C ASP A 39 -0.26 -5.60 1.94
N GLU A 40 -0.70 -5.03 3.07
CA GLU A 40 -1.87 -5.53 3.82
C GLU A 40 -3.20 -5.19 3.13
N ASN A 41 -3.24 -4.09 2.37
CA ASN A 41 -4.47 -3.58 1.74
C ASN A 41 -5.00 -4.43 0.58
N LEU A 42 -4.23 -5.43 0.12
CA LEU A 42 -4.61 -6.31 -0.99
C LEU A 42 -5.34 -7.58 -0.55
N GLY A 43 -5.42 -7.82 0.76
CA GLY A 43 -6.20 -8.90 1.36
C GLY A 43 -6.13 -10.22 0.58
N SER A 44 -7.29 -10.74 0.20
CA SER A 44 -7.43 -12.04 -0.47
C SER A 44 -6.86 -12.11 -1.89
N ILE A 45 -6.52 -10.98 -2.54
CA ILE A 45 -6.06 -10.93 -3.94
C ILE A 45 -4.56 -10.63 -4.09
N LYS A 46 -3.83 -10.48 -2.96
CA LYS A 46 -2.38 -10.22 -2.88
C LYS A 46 -1.51 -11.06 -3.83
N GLN A 47 -1.84 -12.34 -4.06
CA GLN A 47 -1.03 -13.19 -4.95
C GLN A 47 -1.16 -12.84 -6.45
N TYR A 48 -2.17 -12.05 -6.83
CA TYR A 48 -2.51 -11.75 -8.23
C TYR A 48 -2.29 -10.29 -8.63
N VAL A 49 -2.30 -9.39 -7.65
CA VAL A 49 -2.29 -7.93 -7.81
C VAL A 49 -1.05 -7.35 -7.11
N ASP A 50 -0.43 -6.35 -7.73
CA ASP A 50 0.67 -5.56 -7.17
C ASP A 50 0.15 -4.36 -6.37
N SER A 51 -0.90 -3.68 -6.84
CA SER A 51 -1.57 -2.61 -6.09
C SER A 51 -3.00 -2.34 -6.58
N ILE A 52 -3.78 -1.64 -5.75
CA ILE A 52 -5.12 -1.11 -6.11
C ILE A 52 -5.07 0.41 -6.01
N ASP A 53 -5.42 1.08 -7.10
CA ASP A 53 -5.62 2.53 -7.10
C ASP A 53 -7.12 2.83 -7.21
N VAL A 54 -7.57 3.90 -6.57
CA VAL A 54 -8.94 4.40 -6.68
C VAL A 54 -8.93 5.89 -7.04
N SER A 55 -10.02 6.37 -7.62
CA SER A 55 -10.17 7.78 -7.98
C SER A 55 -10.12 8.73 -6.77
N SER A 56 -10.72 8.30 -5.66
CA SER A 56 -10.87 9.03 -4.41
C SER A 56 -11.45 8.09 -3.35
N TYR A 57 -11.40 8.47 -2.08
CA TYR A 57 -12.09 7.79 -0.99
C TYR A 57 -12.34 8.75 0.18
N THR A 58 -13.34 8.45 1.01
CA THR A 58 -13.49 9.09 2.33
C THR A 58 -12.61 8.38 3.36
N GLU A 59 -12.16 9.08 4.41
CA GLU A 59 -11.29 8.48 5.44
C GLU A 59 -11.90 7.25 6.12
N GLU A 60 -13.25 7.23 6.23
CA GLU A 60 -14.01 6.15 6.87
C GLU A 60 -14.23 4.93 5.97
N PHE A 61 -14.10 5.05 4.64
CA PHE A 61 -14.43 3.99 3.67
C PHE A 61 -13.33 3.84 2.61
N ASN A 62 -12.15 3.44 3.05
CA ASN A 62 -10.94 3.43 2.22
C ASN A 62 -10.80 2.17 1.33
N VAL A 63 -9.75 2.15 0.50
CA VAL A 63 -9.49 1.11 -0.52
C VAL A 63 -9.30 -0.30 0.05
N SER A 64 -8.84 -0.46 1.29
CA SER A 64 -8.53 -1.78 1.87
C SER A 64 -9.79 -2.64 2.06
N TYR A 65 -10.96 -2.01 2.22
CA TYR A 65 -12.25 -2.68 2.36
C TYR A 65 -12.76 -3.35 1.08
N LEU A 66 -12.15 -3.08 -0.07
CA LEU A 66 -12.49 -3.82 -1.31
C LEU A 66 -12.11 -5.31 -1.25
N THR A 67 -11.18 -5.69 -0.37
CA THR A 67 -10.57 -7.03 -0.39
C THR A 67 -10.39 -7.68 0.99
N ASP A 68 -10.94 -7.05 2.03
CA ASP A 68 -10.83 -7.47 3.43
C ASP A 68 -11.68 -8.69 3.79
N ASN A 69 -12.55 -9.15 2.88
CA ASN A 69 -13.44 -10.30 3.04
C ASN A 69 -14.48 -10.12 4.16
N HIS A 70 -14.89 -8.88 4.43
CA HIS A 70 -16.02 -8.54 5.31
C HIS A 70 -17.22 -8.04 4.50
N GLU A 71 -18.42 -8.52 4.83
CA GLU A 71 -19.66 -8.15 4.10
C GLU A 71 -20.21 -6.77 4.53
N ASP A 72 -19.78 -6.28 5.69
CA ASP A 72 -20.26 -5.03 6.30
C ASP A 72 -19.36 -3.81 6.01
N THR A 73 -18.27 -4.00 5.27
CA THR A 73 -17.32 -2.95 4.90
C THR A 73 -17.36 -2.70 3.40
N TYR A 74 -17.08 -1.45 3.00
CA TYR A 74 -17.10 -1.05 1.60
C TYR A 74 -16.16 0.14 1.37
N TRP A 75 -15.70 0.28 0.13
CA TRP A 75 -15.07 1.50 -0.34
C TRP A 75 -16.12 2.49 -0.82
N GLU A 76 -15.98 3.77 -0.45
CA GLU A 76 -16.82 4.85 -0.93
C GLU A 76 -15.96 5.96 -1.56
N SER A 77 -16.29 6.34 -2.79
CA SER A 77 -15.59 7.40 -3.50
C SER A 77 -16.08 8.80 -3.09
N ASP A 78 -15.15 9.71 -2.80
CA ASP A 78 -15.44 11.14 -2.56
C ASP A 78 -15.36 12.00 -3.85
N GLY A 79 -15.86 11.45 -4.96
CA GLY A 79 -15.75 12.07 -6.30
C GLY A 79 -17.05 12.75 -6.77
N SER A 80 -16.98 13.49 -7.87
CA SER A 80 -18.20 13.90 -8.58
C SER A 80 -18.89 12.71 -9.25
N GLN A 81 -20.22 12.73 -9.30
CA GLN A 81 -21.03 11.64 -9.84
C GLN A 81 -20.53 11.19 -11.22
N GLY A 82 -20.25 9.89 -11.35
CA GLY A 82 -19.78 9.29 -12.60
C GLY A 82 -18.28 9.44 -12.88
N GLN A 83 -17.50 10.04 -11.97
CA GLN A 83 -16.04 10.15 -12.08
C GLN A 83 -15.30 9.24 -11.10
N HIS A 84 -15.85 8.04 -10.88
CA HIS A 84 -15.30 7.08 -9.93
C HIS A 84 -14.69 5.89 -10.65
N TRP A 85 -13.54 5.43 -10.20
CA TRP A 85 -12.88 4.27 -10.78
C TRP A 85 -12.05 3.52 -9.74
N VAL A 86 -11.92 2.21 -9.97
CA VAL A 86 -11.01 1.30 -9.28
C VAL A 86 -10.09 0.69 -10.34
N ARG A 87 -8.79 0.67 -10.09
CA ARG A 87 -7.77 0.12 -10.98
C ARG A 87 -6.96 -0.94 -10.23
N LEU A 88 -6.92 -2.13 -10.81
CA LEU A 88 -6.05 -3.22 -10.34
C LEU A 88 -4.77 -3.24 -11.18
N ASN A 89 -3.63 -3.03 -10.53
CA ASN A 89 -2.32 -3.22 -11.17
C ASN A 89 -1.92 -4.69 -11.04
N MET A 90 -2.10 -5.45 -12.12
CA MET A 90 -1.95 -6.91 -12.10
C MET A 90 -0.48 -7.35 -12.15
N LYS A 91 -0.14 -8.39 -11.40
CA LYS A 91 1.16 -9.06 -11.51
C LYS A 91 1.37 -9.62 -12.91
N LYS A 92 2.59 -9.49 -13.43
CA LYS A 92 2.95 -10.00 -14.76
C LYS A 92 2.67 -11.51 -14.85
N GLY A 93 1.93 -11.91 -15.87
CA GLY A 93 1.56 -13.31 -16.12
C GLY A 93 0.27 -13.77 -15.43
N THR A 94 -0.37 -12.92 -14.63
CA THR A 94 -1.69 -13.19 -14.08
C THR A 94 -2.74 -13.22 -15.20
N ILE A 95 -3.54 -14.29 -15.26
CA ILE A 95 -4.68 -14.43 -16.18
C ILE A 95 -5.97 -14.33 -15.37
N ILE A 96 -6.77 -13.29 -15.64
CA ILE A 96 -8.09 -13.11 -15.02
C ILE A 96 -9.07 -14.06 -15.69
N LYS A 97 -9.61 -15.02 -14.94
CA LYS A 97 -10.65 -15.95 -15.43
C LYS A 97 -12.06 -15.49 -15.04
N LYS A 98 -12.20 -14.87 -13.87
CA LYS A 98 -13.45 -14.38 -13.29
C LYS A 98 -13.16 -13.13 -12.47
N LEU A 99 -14.07 -12.17 -12.52
CA LEU A 99 -14.09 -10.98 -11.67
C LEU A 99 -15.49 -10.90 -11.06
N PHE A 100 -15.57 -10.78 -9.74
CA PHE A 100 -16.82 -10.58 -9.02
C PHE A 100 -16.85 -9.17 -8.47
N LEU A 101 -18.00 -8.52 -8.61
CA LEU A 101 -18.31 -7.23 -8.01
C LEU A 101 -19.60 -7.44 -7.23
N THR A 102 -19.59 -7.12 -5.93
CA THR A 102 -20.73 -7.25 -5.03
C THR A 102 -21.30 -5.86 -4.76
N VAL A 103 -22.61 -5.77 -4.57
CA VAL A 103 -23.39 -4.54 -4.31
C VAL A 103 -24.10 -4.70 -2.98
#